data_AF-A0A972QC10-F1
#
_entry.id   AF-A0A972QC10-F1
#
_cell.length_a   1.000
_cell.length_b   1.000
_cell.length_c   1.000
_cell.angle_alpha   90.00
_cell.angle_beta   90.00
_cell.angle_gamma   90.00
#
_symmetry.space_group_name_H-M   'P 1'
#
loop_
_entity.id
_entity.type
_entity.pdbx_description
1 polymer ?
#
loop_
_entity_poly.entity_id
_entity_poly.type
_entity_poly.pdbx_seq_one_letter_code
_entity_poly.pdbx_strand_id
1 'polypeptide(L)'
;MKYLKILILVILLSLPAAAQFPPDTLWTNTYTYGYQSFGYSVEQTTDSGFIACGMTTVGFIQHPYLVKTDANGNSIWERIYPANAGAGLYE
;
A
#
# COMPACT_ATOMS: atom_id res chain seq x y z
N MET A 1 -4.26 45.93 -23.34
CA MET A 1 -3.40 44.86 -22.78
C MET A 1 -3.42 44.77 -21.24
N LYS A 2 -3.59 45.86 -20.47
CA LYS A 2 -3.66 45.81 -18.99
C LYS A 2 -4.83 44.95 -18.45
N TYR A 3 -6.01 45.05 -19.06
CA TYR A 3 -7.19 44.27 -18.66
C TYR A 3 -7.18 42.82 -19.13
N LEU A 4 -6.37 42.48 -20.14
CA LEU A 4 -6.25 41.12 -20.67
C LEU A 4 -5.58 40.18 -19.64
N LYS A 5 -4.61 40.70 -18.88
CA LYS A 5 -3.98 39.97 -17.77
C LYS A 5 -4.94 39.73 -16.59
N ILE A 6 -5.81 40.70 -16.32
CA ILE A 6 -6.83 40.63 -15.24
C ILE A 6 -7.94 39.64 -15.63
N LEU A 7 -8.37 39.64 -16.90
CA LEU A 7 -9.36 38.68 -17.40
C LEU A 7 -8.88 37.22 -17.30
N ILE A 8 -7.60 36.96 -17.65
CA ILE A 8 -7.00 35.61 -17.54
C ILE A 8 -6.94 35.13 -16.08
N LEU A 9 -6.64 36.04 -15.14
CA LEU A 9 -6.62 35.74 -13.70
C LEU A 9 -8.01 35.40 -13.14
N VAL A 10 -9.06 36.11 -13.59
CA VAL A 10 -10.44 35.84 -13.17
C VAL A 10 -10.97 34.53 -13.76
N ILE A 11 -10.60 34.20 -15.01
CA ILE A 11 -10.98 32.93 -15.66
C ILE A 11 -10.31 31.73 -14.99
N LEU A 12 -9.06 31.87 -14.51
CA LEU A 12 -8.37 30.83 -13.74
C LEU A 12 -8.97 30.62 -12.35
N LEU A 13 -9.56 31.65 -11.76
CA LEU A 13 -10.23 31.60 -10.43
C LEU A 13 -11.71 31.19 -10.52
N SER A 14 -12.32 31.18 -11.72
CA SER A 14 -13.70 30.74 -11.96
C SER A 14 -13.81 29.33 -12.57
N LEU A 15 -12.70 28.61 -12.71
CA LEU A 15 -12.74 27.19 -13.07
C LEU A 15 -13.41 26.45 -11.91
N PRO A 16 -14.47 25.66 -12.16
CA PRO A 16 -15.24 25.05 -11.11
C PRO A 16 -14.31 24.15 -10.27
N ALA A 17 -14.43 24.28 -8.95
CA ALA A 17 -13.93 23.35 -7.94
C ALA A 17 -14.41 21.89 -8.12
N ALA A 18 -14.98 21.54 -9.29
CA ALA A 18 -15.34 20.19 -9.70
C ALA A 18 -14.13 19.31 -10.04
N ALA A 19 -12.91 19.88 -10.06
CA ALA A 19 -11.65 19.13 -10.06
C ALA A 19 -11.02 18.99 -8.65
N GLN A 20 -11.77 19.28 -7.58
CA GLN A 20 -11.27 19.26 -6.19
C GLN A 20 -11.88 18.17 -5.31
N PHE A 21 -12.24 17.02 -5.87
CA PHE A 21 -12.36 15.84 -5.02
C PHE A 21 -10.95 15.27 -4.89
N PRO A 22 -10.26 15.44 -3.74
CA PRO A 22 -9.06 14.65 -3.52
C PRO A 22 -9.44 13.18 -3.73
N PRO A 23 -8.60 12.38 -4.39
CA PRO A 23 -8.92 10.98 -4.58
C PRO A 23 -9.26 10.35 -3.22
N ASP A 24 -10.37 9.63 -3.13
CA ASP A 24 -10.81 8.94 -1.89
C ASP A 24 -9.78 7.92 -1.40
N THR A 25 -8.76 7.63 -2.21
CA THR A 25 -7.66 6.74 -1.91
C THR A 25 -6.34 7.46 -2.13
N LEU A 26 -5.51 7.56 -1.09
CA LEU A 26 -4.18 8.16 -1.16
C LEU A 26 -3.22 7.29 -1.98
N TRP A 27 -3.27 5.97 -1.78
CA TRP A 27 -2.49 4.99 -2.51
C TRP A 27 -3.14 3.60 -2.47
N THR A 28 -2.81 2.78 -3.46
CA THR A 28 -3.10 1.34 -3.47
C THR A 28 -1.82 0.61 -3.85
N ASN A 29 -1.49 -0.46 -3.11
CA ASN A 29 -0.34 -1.31 -3.38
C ASN A 29 -0.72 -2.78 -3.13
N THR A 30 -0.01 -3.65 -3.83
CA THR A 30 -0.18 -5.09 -3.74
C THR A 30 1.13 -5.69 -3.23
N TYR A 31 1.06 -6.41 -2.12
CA TYR A 31 2.21 -7.07 -1.50
C TYR A 31 2.04 -8.58 -1.64
N THR A 32 2.87 -9.19 -2.47
CA THR A 32 2.83 -10.63 -2.76
C THR A 32 4.26 -11.15 -2.90
N TYR A 33 4.42 -12.46 -2.75
CA TYR A 33 5.71 -13.11 -2.94
C TYR A 33 5.63 -14.35 -3.84
N GLY A 34 4.70 -15.26 -3.53
CA GLY A 34 4.50 -16.50 -4.27
C GLY A 34 3.42 -16.43 -5.33
N TYR A 35 2.98 -17.60 -5.80
CA TYR A 35 1.97 -17.73 -6.88
C TYR A 35 0.58 -17.25 -6.46
N GLN A 36 0.25 -17.42 -5.18
CA GLN A 36 -1.01 -16.98 -4.59
C GLN A 36 -0.72 -16.31 -3.25
N SER A 37 -1.38 -15.21 -2.97
CA SER A 37 -1.27 -14.52 -1.69
C SER A 37 -2.65 -14.09 -1.20
N PHE A 38 -2.88 -14.23 0.09
CA PHE A 38 -4.14 -13.88 0.75
C PHE A 38 -3.83 -12.93 1.90
N GLY A 39 -4.47 -11.77 1.94
CA GLY A 39 -4.42 -10.86 3.08
C GLY A 39 -5.51 -11.19 4.09
N TYR A 40 -5.18 -11.20 5.38
CA TYR A 40 -6.14 -11.52 6.45
C TYR A 40 -6.38 -10.36 7.40
N SER A 41 -5.34 -9.58 7.70
CA SER A 41 -5.47 -8.42 8.57
C SER A 41 -4.44 -7.35 8.22
N VAL A 42 -4.78 -6.13 8.58
CA VAL A 42 -3.91 -4.96 8.48
C VAL A 42 -4.15 -4.08 9.70
N GLU A 43 -3.08 -3.51 10.23
CA GLU A 43 -3.11 -2.59 11.36
C GLU A 43 -2.16 -1.42 11.10
N GLN A 44 -2.59 -0.21 11.48
CA GLN A 44 -1.72 0.96 11.43
C GLN A 44 -0.71 0.89 12.59
N THR A 45 0.55 1.18 12.31
CA THR A 45 1.61 1.20 13.33
C THR A 45 1.76 2.60 13.92
N THR A 46 2.35 2.69 15.12
CA THR A 46 2.53 3.97 15.84
C THR A 46 3.45 4.97 15.15
N ASP A 47 4.25 4.51 14.19
CA ASP A 47 5.10 5.32 13.30
C ASP A 47 4.40 5.73 12.00
N SER A 48 3.06 5.70 11.97
CA SER A 48 2.20 6.05 10.83
C SER A 48 2.31 5.13 9.61
N GLY A 49 3.06 4.04 9.71
CA GLY A 49 3.07 2.96 8.73
C GLY A 49 1.91 1.98 8.90
N PHE A 50 2.00 0.85 8.19
CA PHE A 50 1.04 -0.24 8.32
C PHE A 50 1.77 -1.57 8.43
N ILE A 51 1.19 -2.52 9.15
CA ILE A 51 1.59 -3.93 9.12
C ILE A 51 0.42 -4.75 8.60
N ALA A 52 0.66 -5.56 7.57
CA ALA A 52 -0.33 -6.49 7.03
C ALA A 52 0.17 -7.92 7.17
N CYS A 53 -0.75 -8.84 7.45
CA CYS A 53 -0.45 -10.26 7.57
C CYS A 53 -1.40 -11.10 6.72
N GLY A 54 -0.91 -12.28 6.36
CA GLY A 54 -1.60 -13.17 5.45
C GLY A 54 -0.82 -14.45 5.18
N MET A 55 -1.15 -15.10 4.07
CA MET A 55 -0.48 -16.31 3.60
C MET A 55 0.02 -16.09 2.17
N THR A 56 1.15 -16.69 1.84
CA THR A 56 1.67 -16.74 0.47
C THR A 56 2.09 -18.16 0.11
N THR A 57 1.80 -18.59 -1.12
CA THR A 57 2.13 -19.95 -1.60
C THR A 57 3.47 -19.95 -2.31
N VAL A 58 4.48 -20.58 -1.69
CA VAL A 58 5.80 -20.78 -2.30
C VAL A 58 5.93 -22.24 -2.72
N GLY A 59 6.11 -22.49 -4.02
CA GLY A 59 6.00 -23.85 -4.57
C GLY A 59 4.58 -24.39 -4.39
N PHE A 60 4.43 -25.41 -3.53
CA PHE A 60 3.15 -26.06 -3.25
C PHE A 60 2.67 -25.88 -1.79
N ILE A 61 3.35 -25.02 -1.02
CA ILE A 61 3.12 -24.87 0.42
C ILE A 61 2.76 -23.43 0.75
N GLN A 62 1.77 -23.25 1.62
CA GLN A 62 1.41 -21.93 2.15
C GLN A 62 2.28 -21.57 3.34
N HIS A 63 2.78 -20.34 3.34
CA HIS A 63 3.64 -19.77 4.36
C HIS A 63 3.02 -18.49 4.90
N PRO A 64 3.03 -18.26 6.23
CA PRO A 64 2.69 -16.96 6.78
C PRO A 64 3.58 -15.88 6.17
N TYR A 65 2.95 -14.78 5.75
CA TYR A 65 3.60 -13.65 5.12
C TYR A 65 3.20 -12.35 5.82
N LEU A 66 4.19 -11.57 6.19
CA LEU A 66 4.04 -10.27 6.84
C LEU A 66 4.76 -9.21 6.00
N VAL A 67 4.13 -8.04 5.88
CA VAL A 67 4.72 -6.85 5.26
C VAL A 67 4.53 -5.66 6.19
N LYS A 68 5.57 -4.86 6.37
CA LYS A 68 5.49 -3.54 7.00
C LYS A 68 5.74 -2.47 5.97
N THR A 69 4.93 -1.42 5.99
CA THR A 69 5.00 -0.28 5.08
C THR A 69 5.26 1.02 5.82
N ASP A 70 5.70 2.04 5.10
CA ASP A 70 5.59 3.43 5.54
C ASP A 70 4.15 3.96 5.31
N ALA A 71 3.93 5.24 5.64
CA ALA A 71 2.63 5.91 5.49
C ALA A 71 2.16 6.05 4.03
N ASN A 72 3.10 6.00 3.07
CA ASN A 72 2.83 6.11 1.65
C ASN A 72 2.64 4.74 0.97
N GLY A 73 2.68 3.66 1.74
CA GLY A 73 2.57 2.30 1.22
C GLY A 73 3.87 1.76 0.62
N ASN A 74 5.04 2.33 0.90
CA ASN A 74 6.30 1.72 0.48
C ASN A 74 6.67 0.61 1.47
N SER A 75 7.03 -0.58 0.97
CA SER A 75 7.51 -1.69 1.79
C SER A 75 8.81 -1.30 2.50
N ILE A 76 8.79 -1.34 3.84
CA ILE A 76 9.99 -1.19 4.69
C ILE A 76 10.66 -2.55 4.83
N TRP A 77 9.86 -3.60 5.06
CA TRP A 77 10.34 -4.98 5.08
C TRP A 77 9.22 -5.97 4.83
N GLU A 78 9.63 -7.15 4.39
CA GLU A 78 8.77 -8.31 4.17
C GLU A 78 9.38 -9.55 4.84
N ARG A 79 8.52 -10.41 5.37
CA ARG A 79 8.90 -11.64 6.07
C ARG A 79 8.01 -12.79 5.68
N ILE A 80 8.64 -13.93 5.41
CA ILE A 80 7.97 -15.20 5.17
C ILE A 80 8.43 -16.15 6.25
N TYR A 81 7.47 -16.79 6.90
CA TYR A 81 7.74 -17.76 7.93
C TYR A 81 7.54 -19.17 7.35
N PRO A 82 8.55 -20.05 7.35
CA PRO A 82 8.39 -21.42 6.89
C PRO A 82 7.32 -22.16 7.70
N ALA A 83 6.21 -22.58 7.07
CA ALA A 83 5.18 -23.37 7.74
C ALA A 83 5.71 -24.74 8.21
N ASN A 84 6.77 -25.25 7.56
CA ASN A 84 7.41 -26.52 7.87
C ASN A 84 8.47 -26.42 8.98
N ALA A 85 8.59 -25.30 9.70
CA ALA A 85 9.59 -25.15 10.76
C ALA A 85 9.47 -26.17 11.92
N GLY A 86 8.38 -26.95 11.97
CA GLY A 86 8.17 -28.05 12.93
C GLY A 86 8.51 -29.45 12.40
N ALA A 87 8.86 -29.62 11.12
CA ALA A 87 9.16 -30.92 10.52
C ALA A 87 10.65 -31.03 10.16
N GLY A 88 11.48 -31.31 11.18
CA GLY A 88 12.80 -31.93 10.97
C GLY A 88 14.00 -31.00 10.79
N LEU A 89 14.33 -30.19 11.79
CA LEU A 89 15.73 -29.77 12.03
C LEU A 89 16.18 -30.21 13.42
N TYR A 90 16.01 -31.51 13.68
CA TYR A 90 16.83 -32.25 14.65
C TYR A 90 17.79 -33.12 13.83
N GLU A 91 18.84 -32.50 13.31
CA GLU A 91 20.12 -33.16 12.97
C GLU A 91 21.26 -32.24 13.43
#